data_AF-A0A940TM82-F1
#
_entry.id   AF-A0A940TM82-F1
#
_cell.length_a   1.000
_cell.length_b   1.000
_cell.length_c   1.000
_cell.angle_alpha   90.00
_cell.angle_beta   90.00
_cell.angle_gamma   90.00
#
_symmetry.space_group_name_H-M   'P 1'
#
loop_
_entity.id
_entity.type
_entity.pdbx_description
1 polymer ?
#
loop_
_entity_poly.entity_id
_entity_poly.type
_entity_poly.pdbx_seq_one_letter_code
_entity_poly.pdbx_strand_id
1 'polypeptide(L)'
;MEVADGFSSQGFSYEDMIMNIAGTGVAYIWGRSPSLARKIDFRMEYTPKFDSHDFGFSTNYERQKSLIALKADGFDFISNPYLQYLEFHVGYYARHYENYKEGGPDDRRRYIYLGLGFNVSKLAQRFVNTRVLDYIQIPYTSVNKGFSLD
;
A
#
# COMPACT_ATOMS: atom_id res chain seq x y z
N MET A 1 19.27 -3.62 3.21
CA MET A 1 18.58 -4.02 4.45
C MET A 1 19.11 -5.37 4.89
N GLU A 2 18.80 -6.47 4.19
CA GLU A 2 19.21 -7.84 4.59
C GLU A 2 20.69 -8.09 4.88
N VAL A 3 21.61 -7.48 4.12
CA VAL A 3 23.05 -7.65 4.39
C VAL A 3 23.42 -7.06 5.75
N ALA A 4 22.75 -6.00 6.21
CA ALA A 4 22.99 -5.40 7.51
C ALA A 4 22.23 -6.13 8.64
N ASP A 5 21.01 -6.62 8.36
CA ASP A 5 20.21 -7.37 9.33
C ASP A 5 20.73 -8.79 9.58
N GLY A 6 21.42 -9.39 8.60
CA GLY A 6 22.16 -10.64 8.77
C GLY A 6 23.33 -10.58 9.77
N PHE A 7 23.81 -9.38 10.12
CA PHE A 7 24.79 -9.17 11.20
C PHE A 7 24.15 -8.63 12.50
N SER A 8 22.82 -8.47 12.54
CA SER A 8 22.07 -8.02 13.70
C SER A 8 21.34 -9.19 14.38
N SER A 9 20.75 -8.97 15.56
CA SER A 9 19.98 -10.00 16.27
C SER A 9 18.67 -10.40 15.59
N GLN A 10 18.28 -9.72 14.50
CA GLN A 10 17.08 -10.00 13.70
C GLN A 10 17.30 -11.17 12.72
N GLY A 11 18.55 -11.41 12.28
CA GLY A 11 18.90 -12.48 11.36
C GLY A 11 18.57 -12.18 9.89
N PHE A 12 19.02 -13.07 8.99
CA PHE A 12 18.74 -12.96 7.56
C PHE A 12 17.38 -13.60 7.22
N SER A 13 16.53 -12.86 6.52
CA SER A 13 15.19 -13.30 6.13
C SER A 13 15.10 -13.50 4.61
N TYR A 14 14.74 -14.71 4.18
CA TYR A 14 14.59 -15.01 2.75
C TYR A 14 13.41 -14.23 2.15
N GLU A 15 12.35 -14.09 2.93
CA GLU A 15 11.17 -13.31 2.61
C GLU A 15 11.53 -11.84 2.35
N ASP A 16 12.36 -11.24 3.19
CA ASP A 16 12.76 -9.85 3.05
C ASP A 16 13.70 -9.64 1.85
N MET A 17 14.60 -10.59 1.57
CA MET A 17 15.40 -10.55 0.34
C MET A 17 14.51 -10.60 -0.91
N ILE A 18 13.53 -11.50 -0.94
CA ILE A 18 12.60 -11.64 -2.07
C ILE A 18 11.81 -10.34 -2.27
N MET A 19 11.28 -9.75 -1.19
CA MET A 19 10.51 -8.51 -1.26
C MET A 19 11.38 -7.32 -1.69
N ASN A 20 12.64 -7.25 -1.27
CA ASN A 20 13.59 -6.23 -1.73
C ASN A 20 13.87 -6.35 -3.23
N ILE A 21 14.08 -7.57 -3.74
CA ILE A 21 14.28 -7.82 -5.16
C ILE A 21 13.02 -7.46 -5.95
N ALA A 22 11.85 -7.89 -5.47
CA ALA A 22 10.57 -7.59 -6.11
C ALA A 22 10.31 -6.08 -6.18
N GLY A 23 10.51 -5.36 -5.08
CA GLY A 23 10.37 -3.90 -5.00
C GLY A 23 11.32 -3.18 -5.97
N THR A 24 12.58 -3.62 -6.02
CA THR A 24 13.58 -3.07 -6.95
C THR A 24 13.19 -3.32 -8.41
N GLY A 25 12.73 -4.53 -8.73
CA GLY A 25 12.27 -4.89 -10.07
C GLY A 25 11.07 -4.05 -10.52
N VAL A 26 10.09 -3.87 -9.63
CA VAL A 26 8.93 -3.00 -9.87
C VAL A 26 9.38 -1.57 -10.13
N ALA A 27 10.26 -1.02 -9.29
CA ALA A 27 10.77 0.34 -9.46
C ALA A 27 11.51 0.53 -10.80
N TYR A 28 12.32 -0.44 -11.21
CA TYR A 28 13.01 -0.42 -12.49
C TYR A 28 12.04 -0.42 -13.68
N ILE A 29 11.04 -1.31 -13.67
CA ILE A 29 10.03 -1.41 -14.74
C ILE A 29 9.24 -0.09 -14.85
N TRP A 30 8.83 0.50 -13.72
CA TRP A 30 8.10 1.77 -13.70
C TRP A 30 8.94 2.94 -14.19
N GLY A 31 10.21 3.00 -13.78
CA GLY A 31 11.14 4.01 -14.27
C GLY A 31 11.34 3.94 -15.79
N ARG A 32 11.25 2.74 -16.36
CA ARG A 32 11.42 2.54 -17.81
C ARG A 32 10.15 2.75 -18.63
N SER A 33 8.97 2.60 -18.01
CA SER A 33 7.67 2.62 -18.68
C SER A 33 6.74 3.71 -18.12
N PRO A 34 6.82 4.95 -18.64
CA PRO A 34 5.94 6.05 -18.24
C PRO A 34 4.45 5.73 -18.46
N SER A 35 4.13 4.89 -19.44
CA SER A 35 2.74 4.49 -19.71
C SER A 35 2.14 3.65 -18.58
N LEU A 36 2.94 2.82 -17.91
CA LEU A 36 2.51 2.04 -16.73
C LEU A 36 2.43 2.92 -15.49
N ALA A 37 3.41 3.78 -15.26
CA ALA A 37 3.42 4.72 -14.13
C ALA A 37 2.21 5.68 -14.14
N ARG A 38 1.69 6.01 -15.32
CA ARG A 38 0.44 6.78 -15.44
C ARG A 38 -0.81 6.00 -15.06
N LYS A 39 -0.81 4.66 -15.18
CA LYS A 39 -2.00 3.81 -15.01
C LYS A 39 -2.07 3.13 -13.66
N ILE A 40 -0.92 2.84 -13.06
CA ILE A 40 -0.85 1.94 -11.92
C ILE A 40 0.12 2.53 -10.90
N ASP A 41 -0.33 2.65 -9.66
CA ASP A 41 0.49 3.06 -8.52
C ASP A 41 0.58 1.95 -7.49
N PHE A 42 1.76 1.81 -6.88
CA PHE A 42 1.95 1.00 -5.67
C PHE A 42 1.98 1.96 -4.48
N ARG A 43 0.93 1.88 -3.65
CA ARG A 43 0.74 2.80 -2.54
C ARG A 43 0.72 2.08 -1.21
N MET A 44 1.12 2.81 -0.19
CA MET A 44 0.97 2.42 1.20
C MET A 44 -0.07 3.34 1.86
N GLU A 45 -1.06 2.74 2.52
CA GLU A 45 -1.98 3.44 3.39
C GLU A 45 -1.55 3.21 4.84
N TYR A 46 -1.46 4.26 5.63
CA TYR A 46 -1.34 4.16 7.08
C TYR A 46 -2.52 4.85 7.75
N THR A 47 -3.24 4.11 8.58
CA THR A 47 -4.38 4.66 9.34
C THR A 47 -3.92 5.02 10.75
N PRO A 48 -3.71 6.31 11.07
CA PRO A 48 -3.32 6.70 12.41
C PRO A 48 -4.48 6.50 13.40
N LYS A 49 -4.16 6.11 14.63
CA LYS A 49 -5.09 6.10 15.75
C LYS A 49 -4.74 7.27 16.66
N PHE A 50 -5.58 8.30 16.68
CA PHE A 50 -5.32 9.55 17.39
C PHE A 50 -5.44 9.44 18.92
N ASP A 51 -5.89 8.28 19.43
CA ASP A 51 -6.04 8.00 20.87
C ASP A 51 -4.84 7.24 21.47
N SER A 52 -3.84 6.88 20.67
CA SER A 52 -2.67 6.12 21.11
C SER A 52 -1.41 6.98 21.03
N HIS A 53 -0.58 6.95 22.08
CA HIS A 53 0.75 7.57 22.09
C HIS A 53 1.75 6.87 21.15
N ASP A 54 1.34 5.74 20.55
CA ASP A 54 2.14 4.99 19.60
C ASP A 54 1.93 5.50 18.16
N PHE A 55 2.80 6.42 17.76
CA PHE A 55 2.92 6.92 16.39
C PHE A 55 3.92 6.10 15.56
N GLY A 56 4.33 4.91 16.02
CA GLY A 56 5.32 4.06 15.36
C GLY A 56 4.88 3.58 13.97
N PHE A 57 5.12 4.42 12.95
CA PHE A 57 4.83 4.09 11.56
C PHE A 57 5.56 2.81 11.12
N SER A 58 6.78 2.57 11.60
CA SER A 58 7.61 1.42 11.22
C SER A 58 7.30 0.13 11.99
N THR A 59 6.71 0.22 13.19
CA THR A 59 6.47 -0.95 14.06
C THR A 59 5.01 -1.40 14.03
N ASN A 60 4.08 -0.52 13.63
CA ASN A 60 2.66 -0.80 13.67
C ASN A 60 2.12 -1.28 12.31
N TYR A 61 2.47 -2.52 11.95
CA TYR A 61 2.06 -3.15 10.69
C TYR A 61 0.55 -3.35 10.58
N GLU A 62 -0.16 -3.46 11.70
CA GLU A 62 -1.62 -3.55 11.74
C GLU A 62 -2.34 -2.31 11.24
N ARG A 63 -1.64 -1.18 11.16
CA ARG A 63 -2.21 0.08 10.66
C ARG A 63 -1.84 0.36 9.21
N GLN A 64 -1.00 -0.51 8.64
CA GLN A 64 -0.54 -0.41 7.26
C GLN A 64 -1.43 -1.24 6.34
N LYS A 65 -1.58 -0.76 5.11
CA LYS A 65 -2.06 -1.55 3.97
C LYS A 65 -1.16 -1.27 2.78
N SER A 66 -0.80 -2.32 2.07
CA SER A 66 -0.09 -2.21 0.79
C SER A 66 -1.10 -2.41 -0.32
N LEU A 67 -1.14 -1.52 -1.30
CA LEU A 67 -2.14 -1.57 -2.36
C LEU A 67 -1.59 -1.20 -3.73
N ILE A 68 -2.27 -1.70 -4.74
CA ILE A 68 -2.12 -1.36 -6.14
C ILE A 68 -3.36 -0.56 -6.54
N ALA A 69 -3.16 0.66 -7.02
CA ALA A 69 -4.21 1.54 -7.51
C ALA A 69 -4.17 1.62 -9.04
N LEU A 70 -5.22 1.13 -9.70
CA LEU A 70 -5.46 1.32 -11.12
C LEU A 70 -6.21 2.66 -11.30
N LYS A 71 -5.52 3.62 -11.90
CA LYS A 71 -5.98 4.99 -12.10
C LYS A 71 -6.73 5.13 -13.43
N ALA A 72 -8.00 5.51 -13.38
CA ALA A 72 -8.80 5.67 -14.59
C ALA A 72 -8.25 6.75 -15.54
N ASP A 73 -7.69 7.83 -15.02
CA ASP A 73 -7.08 8.89 -15.82
C ASP A 73 -5.79 8.48 -16.56
N GLY A 74 -5.19 7.35 -16.21
CA GLY A 74 -4.06 6.80 -16.93
C GLY A 74 -4.41 6.16 -18.27
N PHE A 75 -5.71 5.93 -18.55
CA PHE A 75 -6.18 5.24 -19.75
C PHE A 75 -6.80 6.21 -20.76
N ASP A 76 -6.21 6.28 -21.95
CA ASP A 76 -6.64 7.22 -23.00
C ASP A 76 -8.08 6.97 -23.50
N PHE A 77 -8.62 5.76 -23.33
CA PHE A 77 -10.01 5.44 -23.69
C PHE A 77 -11.03 6.01 -22.68
N ILE A 78 -10.61 6.43 -21.48
CA ILE A 78 -11.47 7.04 -20.47
C ILE A 78 -11.43 8.55 -20.65
N SER A 79 -12.26 9.05 -21.55
CA SER A 79 -12.38 10.48 -21.85
C SER A 79 -13.33 11.24 -20.92
N ASN A 80 -14.22 10.54 -20.21
CA ASN A 80 -15.18 11.17 -19.31
C ASN A 80 -14.45 11.80 -18.10
N PRO A 81 -14.53 13.14 -17.91
CA PRO A 81 -13.76 13.83 -16.88
C PRO A 81 -14.13 13.40 -15.46
N TYR A 82 -15.35 12.95 -15.22
CA TYR A 82 -15.78 12.47 -13.90
C TYR A 82 -15.21 11.08 -13.60
N LEU A 83 -15.19 10.18 -14.58
CA LEU A 83 -14.65 8.83 -14.40
C LEU A 83 -13.13 8.83 -14.19
N GLN A 84 -12.44 9.83 -14.73
CA GLN A 84 -11.00 9.99 -14.53
C GLN A 84 -10.58 10.28 -13.07
N TYR A 85 -11.52 10.55 -12.17
CA TYR A 85 -11.23 10.65 -10.74
C TYR A 85 -11.36 9.33 -10.00
N LEU A 86 -11.79 8.26 -10.65
CA LEU A 86 -11.96 6.96 -10.04
C LEU A 86 -10.68 6.14 -10.09
N GLU A 87 -10.48 5.34 -9.06
CA GLU A 87 -9.44 4.35 -8.97
C GLU A 87 -10.01 3.02 -8.52
N PHE A 88 -9.47 1.94 -9.06
CA PHE A 88 -9.71 0.60 -8.56
C PHE A 88 -8.52 0.13 -7.73
N HIS A 89 -8.78 -0.36 -6.54
CA HIS A 89 -7.75 -0.76 -5.58
C HIS A 89 -7.77 -2.27 -5.38
N VAL A 90 -6.58 -2.87 -5.41
CA VAL A 90 -6.34 -4.21 -4.89
C VAL A 90 -5.28 -4.08 -3.83
N GLY A 91 -5.53 -4.56 -2.61
CA GLY A 91 -4.52 -4.46 -1.57
C GLY A 91 -4.52 -5.60 -0.59
N TYR A 92 -3.49 -5.58 0.26
CA TYR A 92 -3.18 -6.58 1.25
C TYR A 92 -2.95 -5.90 2.60
N TYR A 93 -3.47 -6.51 3.66
CA TYR A 93 -3.20 -6.07 5.02
C TYR A 93 -3.34 -7.21 6.03
N ALA A 94 -2.66 -7.05 7.17
CA ALA A 94 -2.68 -7.96 8.30
C ALA A 94 -3.31 -7.29 9.53
N ARG A 95 -4.01 -8.05 10.37
CA ARG A 95 -4.64 -7.58 11.62
C ARG A 95 -4.46 -8.61 12.74
N HIS A 96 -4.57 -8.15 13.99
CA HIS A 96 -4.56 -8.97 15.21
C HIS A 96 -3.23 -9.65 15.57
N TYR A 97 -2.11 -9.17 15.03
CA TYR A 97 -0.75 -9.59 15.39
C TYR A 97 -0.25 -9.00 16.73
N GLU A 98 -0.68 -7.80 17.13
CA GLU A 98 -0.36 -7.15 18.40
C GLU A 98 -0.96 -7.89 19.61
N ASN A 99 -2.09 -8.58 19.40
CA ASN A 99 -2.81 -9.30 20.45
C ASN A 99 -2.37 -10.78 20.57
N TYR A 100 -1.41 -11.21 19.75
CA TYR A 100 -0.93 -12.59 19.78
C TYR A 100 -0.22 -12.89 21.11
N LYS A 101 -0.67 -13.95 21.78
CA LYS A 101 -0.03 -14.50 22.97
C LYS A 101 0.34 -15.94 22.71
N GLU A 102 1.60 -16.28 22.94
CA GLU A 102 2.09 -17.65 22.80
C GLU A 102 1.30 -18.58 23.75
N GLY A 103 0.68 -19.62 23.20
CA GLY A 103 -0.20 -20.55 23.93
C GLY A 103 -1.68 -20.14 23.99
N GLY A 104 -2.09 -19.01 23.39
CA GLY A 104 -3.49 -18.60 23.22
C GLY A 104 -4.10 -18.96 21.86
N PRO A 105 -5.40 -18.67 21.63
CA PRO A 105 -6.03 -18.80 20.32
C PRO A 105 -5.35 -17.91 19.27
N ASP A 106 -5.20 -18.42 18.04
CA ASP A 106 -4.60 -17.67 16.93
C ASP A 106 -5.66 -16.88 16.14
N ASP A 107 -5.80 -15.61 16.52
CA ASP A 107 -6.73 -14.66 15.90
C ASP A 107 -6.08 -13.83 14.79
N ARG A 108 -4.81 -14.09 14.44
CA ARG A 108 -4.13 -13.36 13.36
C ARG A 108 -4.86 -13.60 12.05
N ARG A 109 -5.08 -12.52 11.29
CA ARG A 109 -5.78 -12.58 10.02
C ARG A 109 -5.08 -11.75 8.95
N ARG A 110 -5.01 -12.32 7.75
CA ARG A 110 -4.54 -11.66 6.53
C ARG A 110 -5.69 -11.48 5.57
N TYR A 111 -5.72 -10.32 4.93
CA TYR A 111 -6.80 -9.95 4.04
C TYR A 111 -6.27 -9.48 2.70
N ILE A 112 -6.89 -9.96 1.63
CA ILE A 112 -6.88 -9.26 0.35
C ILE A 112 -8.16 -8.44 0.28
N TYR A 113 -8.08 -7.22 -0.24
CA TYR A 113 -9.26 -6.41 -0.49
C TYR A 113 -9.32 -5.92 -1.92
N LEU A 114 -10.56 -5.72 -2.37
CA LEU A 114 -10.89 -4.98 -3.57
C LEU A 114 -11.59 -3.69 -3.16
N GLY A 115 -11.30 -2.59 -3.84
CA GLY A 115 -11.87 -1.30 -3.51
C GLY A 115 -12.05 -0.38 -4.70
N LEU A 116 -12.87 0.64 -4.48
CA LEU A 116 -13.04 1.78 -5.38
C LEU A 116 -12.73 3.04 -4.58
N GLY A 117 -11.90 3.90 -5.14
CA GLY A 117 -11.44 5.12 -4.49
C GLY A 117 -11.40 6.32 -5.41
N PHE A 118 -11.04 7.45 -4.83
CA PHE A 118 -10.82 8.69 -5.56
C PHE A 118 -9.32 8.94 -5.77
N ASN A 119 -8.98 9.38 -6.99
CA ASN A 119 -7.63 9.82 -7.34
C ASN A 119 -7.34 11.20 -6.71
N VAL A 120 -6.90 11.17 -5.46
CA VAL A 120 -6.50 12.37 -4.72
C VAL A 120 -5.21 12.97 -5.30
N SER A 121 -4.31 12.15 -5.87
CA SER A 121 -3.10 12.65 -6.53
C SER A 121 -3.46 13.61 -7.67
N LYS A 122 -4.40 13.23 -8.53
CA LYS A 122 -4.92 14.08 -9.62
C LYS A 122 -5.55 15.38 -9.12
N LEU A 123 -6.26 15.34 -7.99
CA LEU A 123 -6.84 16.54 -7.39
C LEU A 123 -5.76 17.46 -6.85
N ALA A 124 -4.79 16.91 -6.10
CA ALA A 124 -3.71 17.66 -5.47
C ALA A 124 -2.75 18.28 -6.49
N GLN A 125 -2.46 17.58 -7.59
CA GLN A 125 -1.59 18.06 -8.67
C GLN A 125 -2.05 19.38 -9.31
N ARG A 126 -3.34 19.74 -9.17
CA ARG A 126 -3.85 21.05 -9.62
C ARG A 126 -3.37 22.22 -8.75
N PHE A 127 -3.01 21.97 -7.51
CA PHE A 127 -2.63 22.99 -6.53
C PHE A 127 -1.15 22.89 -6.15
N VAL A 128 -0.61 21.68 -6.08
CA VAL A 128 0.76 21.41 -5.64
C VAL A 128 1.39 20.34 -6.53
N ASN A 129 2.57 20.62 -7.09
CA ASN A 129 3.33 19.63 -7.84
C ASN A 129 4.01 18.65 -6.87
N THR A 130 3.32 17.57 -6.51
CA THR A 130 3.82 16.52 -5.61
C THR A 130 3.62 15.14 -6.21
N ARG A 131 4.58 14.25 -5.95
CA ARG A 131 4.51 12.82 -6.28
C ARG A 131 4.31 11.95 -5.04
N VAL A 132 4.24 12.54 -3.84
CA VAL A 132 4.09 11.78 -2.59
C VAL A 132 2.82 10.93 -2.62
N LEU A 133 1.75 11.46 -3.21
CA LEU A 133 0.46 10.77 -3.32
C LEU A 133 0.44 9.65 -4.37
N ASP A 134 1.49 9.53 -5.17
CA ASP A 134 1.67 8.37 -6.06
C ASP A 134 2.18 7.16 -5.26
N TYR A 135 2.71 7.37 -4.05
CA TYR A 135 3.23 6.33 -3.14
C TYR A 135 2.43 6.20 -1.85
N ILE A 136 1.69 7.24 -1.44
CA ILE A 136 0.92 7.27 -0.20
C ILE A 136 -0.57 7.41 -0.50
N GLN A 137 -1.36 6.47 0.03
CA GLN A 137 -2.81 6.55 -0.01
C GLN A 137 -3.32 7.29 1.23
N ILE A 138 -4.16 8.29 1.01
CA ILE A 138 -4.85 9.00 2.10
C ILE A 138 -5.96 8.09 2.65
N PRO A 139 -5.99 7.81 3.96
CA PRO A 139 -7.02 6.95 4.53
C PRO A 139 -8.42 7.55 4.31
N TYR A 140 -9.44 6.69 4.25
CA TYR A 140 -10.85 7.04 4.07
C TYR A 140 -11.23 7.65 2.72
N THR A 141 -10.36 7.56 1.71
CA THR A 141 -10.63 8.02 0.34
C THR A 141 -11.06 6.91 -0.61
N SER A 142 -11.24 5.70 -0.08
CA SER A 142 -11.72 4.53 -0.79
C SER A 142 -12.69 3.71 0.05
N VAL A 143 -13.61 3.04 -0.62
CA VAL A 143 -14.45 1.99 -0.06
C VAL A 143 -13.87 0.66 -0.50
N ASN A 144 -13.71 -0.27 0.45
CA ASN A 144 -13.10 -1.57 0.19
C ASN A 144 -13.90 -2.70 0.83
N LYS A 145 -13.75 -3.89 0.24
CA LYS A 145 -14.27 -5.15 0.77
C LYS A 145 -13.12 -6.14 0.88
N GLY A 146 -12.85 -6.59 2.11
CA GLY A 146 -11.81 -7.56 2.43
C GLY A 146 -12.29 -9.00 2.38
N PHE A 147 -11.38 -9.91 2.08
CA PHE A 147 -11.54 -11.35 2.06
C PHE A 147 -10.41 -11.97 2.89
N SER A 148 -10.77 -12.80 3.87
CA SER A 148 -9.81 -13.54 4.70
C SER A 148 -9.04 -14.55 3.85
N LEU A 149 -7.73 -14.67 4.08
CA LEU A 149 -6.88 -15.69 3.46
C LEU A 149 -6.62 -16.90 4.37
N ASP A 150 -7.12 -16.86 5.60
CA ASP A 150 -7.01 -17.90 6.62
C ASP A 150 -8.35 -18.62 6.80
#